data_AF-A0A620CI99-F1
#
_entry.id   AF-A0A620CI99-F1
#
_cell.length_a   1.000
_cell.length_b   1.000
_cell.length_c   1.000
_cell.angle_alpha   90.00
_cell.angle_beta   90.00
_cell.angle_gamma   90.00
#
_symmetry.space_group_name_H-M   'P 1'
#
loop_
_entity.id
_entity.type
_entity.pdbx_description
1 polymer ?
#
loop_
_entity_poly.entity_id
_entity_poly.type
_entity_poly.pdbx_seq_one_letter_code
_entity_poly.pdbx_strand_id
1 'polypeptide(L)'
;MAKPTGKSPSAARTARILKALSGRTNTGMSAGEIADATHIPKTRMSELLDALIEENLVIEVFTPDGESTQRYAHSTALLQMAYDCMKEDALIRQRLEHKQKLLMKGTGK
;
A
#
# COMPACT_ATOMS: atom_id res chain seq x y z
N MET A 1 -12.49 17.49 29.64
CA MET A 1 -11.36 16.91 28.89
C MET A 1 -11.62 17.08 27.40
N ALA A 2 -10.79 17.81 26.68
CA ALA A 2 -10.99 18.04 25.25
C ALA A 2 -10.74 16.74 24.46
N LYS A 3 -11.70 16.33 23.62
CA LYS A 3 -11.58 15.17 22.74
C LYS A 3 -10.38 15.41 21.79
N PRO A 4 -9.38 14.53 21.72
CA PRO A 4 -8.25 14.74 20.82
C PRO A 4 -8.76 14.80 19.38
N THR A 5 -8.41 15.88 18.70
CA THR A 5 -8.81 16.16 17.32
C THR A 5 -8.19 15.14 16.36
N GLY A 6 -9.01 14.60 15.45
CA GLY A 6 -8.56 14.27 14.09
C GLY A 6 -8.01 12.88 13.77
N LYS A 7 -7.93 11.91 14.70
CA LYS A 7 -7.47 10.54 14.36
C LYS A 7 -8.64 9.59 14.16
N SER A 8 -8.94 9.25 12.91
CA SER A 8 -9.87 8.16 12.58
C SER A 8 -9.23 6.81 12.92
N PRO A 9 -9.73 6.07 13.92
CA PRO A 9 -9.13 4.79 14.31
C PRO A 9 -9.30 3.71 13.24
N SER A 10 -10.31 3.82 12.36
CA SER A 10 -10.45 2.94 11.20
C SER A 10 -9.36 3.21 10.17
N ALA A 11 -9.18 4.47 9.75
CA ALA A 11 -8.15 4.84 8.78
C ALA A 11 -6.73 4.45 9.27
N ALA A 12 -6.45 4.63 10.57
CA ALA A 12 -5.19 4.20 11.15
C ALA A 12 -4.98 2.68 11.11
N ARG A 13 -6.05 1.89 11.31
CA ARG A 13 -6.00 0.42 11.21
C ARG A 13 -5.78 -0.02 9.76
N THR A 14 -6.56 0.51 8.83
CA THR A 14 -6.41 0.30 7.38
C THR A 14 -4.96 0.56 6.94
N ALA A 15 -4.39 1.71 7.31
CA ALA A 15 -3.02 2.06 6.97
C ALA A 15 -1.98 1.09 7.55
N ARG A 16 -2.20 0.55 8.76
CA ARG A 16 -1.31 -0.47 9.35
C ARG A 16 -1.37 -1.79 8.59
N ILE A 17 -2.57 -2.24 8.20
CA ILE A 17 -2.74 -3.47 7.42
C ILE A 17 -2.03 -3.34 6.07
N LEU A 18 -2.28 -2.24 5.35
CA LEU A 18 -1.62 -2.01 4.07
C LEU A 18 -0.09 -1.95 4.20
N LYS A 19 0.44 -1.37 5.27
CA LYS A 19 1.90 -1.38 5.54
C LYS A 19 2.42 -2.79 5.84
N ALA A 20 1.69 -3.59 6.61
CA ALA A 20 2.11 -4.95 6.97
C ALA A 20 2.23 -5.85 5.73
N LEU A 21 1.36 -5.65 4.73
CA LEU A 21 1.37 -6.39 3.46
C LEU A 21 2.47 -5.95 2.48
N SER A 22 3.23 -4.89 2.79
CA SER A 22 4.28 -4.38 1.91
C SER A 22 5.34 -5.45 1.62
N GLY A 23 5.69 -5.60 0.33
CA GLY A 23 6.67 -6.59 -0.13
C GLY A 23 6.18 -8.03 -0.15
N ARG A 24 4.89 -8.28 0.18
CA ARG A 24 4.28 -9.62 0.20
C ARG A 24 3.21 -9.81 -0.88
N THR A 25 3.42 -9.17 -2.02
CA THR A 25 2.47 -9.10 -3.13
C THR A 25 2.11 -10.46 -3.72
N ASN A 26 3.04 -11.42 -3.72
CA ASN A 26 2.85 -12.75 -4.31
C ASN A 26 2.68 -13.86 -3.26
N THR A 27 3.19 -13.66 -2.04
CA THR A 27 3.18 -14.67 -0.97
C THR A 27 2.07 -14.45 0.04
N GLY A 28 1.59 -13.21 0.15
CA GLY A 28 0.57 -12.80 1.11
C GLY A 28 0.91 -13.04 2.58
N MET A 29 -0.08 -12.74 3.43
CA MET A 29 -0.11 -12.99 4.86
C MET A 29 -1.46 -13.58 5.26
N SER A 30 -1.49 -14.53 6.17
CA SER A 30 -2.74 -14.96 6.82
C SER A 30 -3.30 -13.85 7.71
N ALA A 31 -4.61 -13.88 7.99
CA ALA A 31 -5.26 -12.94 8.91
C ALA A 31 -4.60 -12.94 10.31
N GLY A 32 -4.08 -14.09 10.77
CA GLY A 32 -3.35 -14.22 12.02
C GLY A 32 -2.04 -13.44 12.01
N GLU A 33 -1.22 -13.63 10.96
CA GLU A 33 0.04 -12.90 10.79
C GLU A 33 -0.18 -11.39 10.69
N ILE A 34 -1.24 -10.95 10.01
CA ILE A 34 -1.59 -9.53 9.89
C ILE A 34 -1.99 -8.96 11.25
N ALA A 35 -2.80 -9.69 12.03
CA ALA A 35 -3.22 -9.25 13.35
C ALA A 35 -2.03 -9.06 14.29
N ASP A 36 -1.10 -10.03 14.28
CA ASP A 36 0.10 -10.01 15.12
C ASP A 36 1.04 -8.87 14.69
N ALA A 37 1.25 -8.65 13.39
CA ALA A 37 2.07 -7.54 12.87
C ALA A 37 1.48 -6.14 13.16
N THR A 38 0.15 -6.02 13.13
CA THR A 38 -0.54 -4.72 13.24
C THR A 38 -1.04 -4.39 14.65
N HIS A 39 -0.95 -5.35 15.58
CA HIS A 39 -1.52 -5.28 16.93
C HIS A 39 -3.04 -5.01 16.91
N ILE A 40 -3.73 -5.50 15.87
CA ILE A 40 -5.18 -5.40 15.72
C ILE A 40 -5.79 -6.71 16.22
N PRO A 41 -6.86 -6.67 17.04
CA PRO A 41 -7.51 -7.90 17.50
C PRO A 41 -7.93 -8.81 16.34
N LYS A 42 -7.61 -10.11 16.44
CA LYS A 42 -7.98 -11.13 15.43
C LYS A 42 -9.48 -11.14 15.13
N THR A 43 -10.31 -10.86 16.13
CA THR A 43 -11.77 -10.77 16.02
C THR A 43 -12.27 -9.67 15.08
N ARG A 44 -11.44 -8.67 14.76
CA ARG A 44 -11.77 -7.59 13.83
C ARG A 44 -11.19 -7.78 12.44
N MET A 45 -10.38 -8.81 12.23
CA MET A 45 -9.57 -8.91 11.02
C MET A 45 -10.41 -9.24 9.79
N SER A 46 -11.43 -10.11 9.90
CA SER A 46 -12.36 -10.42 8.79
C SER A 46 -13.00 -9.14 8.26
N GLU A 47 -13.73 -8.40 9.10
CA GLU A 47 -14.41 -7.16 8.71
C GLU A 47 -13.45 -6.15 8.05
N LEU A 48 -12.24 -6.01 8.57
CA LEU A 48 -11.24 -5.09 8.03
C LEU A 48 -10.68 -5.54 6.68
N LEU A 49 -10.46 -6.85 6.50
CA LEU A 49 -9.96 -7.40 5.25
C LEU A 49 -11.05 -7.42 4.18
N ASP A 50 -12.29 -7.76 4.55
CA ASP A 50 -13.45 -7.74 3.67
C ASP A 50 -13.65 -6.33 3.10
N ALA A 51 -13.61 -5.30 3.96
CA ALA A 51 -13.69 -3.91 3.52
C ALA A 51 -12.52 -3.50 2.59
N LEU A 52 -11.30 -4.01 2.84
CA LEU A 52 -10.15 -3.74 1.99
C LEU A 52 -10.21 -4.45 0.64
N ILE A 53 -10.84 -5.62 0.58
CA ILE A 53 -11.09 -6.38 -0.64
C ILE A 53 -12.17 -5.69 -1.48
N GLU A 54 -13.26 -5.26 -0.84
CA GLU A 54 -14.35 -4.50 -1.50
C GLU A 54 -13.83 -3.22 -2.18
N GLU A 55 -12.91 -2.51 -1.52
CA GLU A 55 -12.27 -1.31 -2.05
C GLU A 55 -11.11 -1.60 -3.03
N ASN A 56 -10.91 -2.86 -3.42
CA ASN A 56 -9.83 -3.31 -4.30
C ASN A 56 -8.43 -2.88 -3.84
N LEU A 57 -8.17 -2.84 -2.53
CA LEU A 57 -6.85 -2.52 -1.96
C LEU A 57 -6.07 -3.79 -1.61
N VAL A 58 -6.80 -4.86 -1.29
CA VAL A 58 -6.28 -6.17 -0.92
C VAL A 58 -6.94 -7.24 -1.78
N ILE A 59 -6.23 -8.32 -2.06
CA ILE A 59 -6.77 -9.53 -2.70
C ILE A 59 -6.46 -10.75 -1.85
N GLU A 60 -7.25 -11.78 -2.06
CA GLU A 60 -6.97 -13.12 -1.56
C GLU A 60 -6.03 -13.86 -2.49
N VAL A 61 -5.08 -14.58 -1.90
CA VAL A 61 -4.10 -15.39 -2.61
C VAL A 61 -4.22 -16.81 -2.11
N PHE A 62 -4.54 -17.73 -3.03
CA PHE A 62 -4.53 -19.15 -2.74
C PHE A 62 -3.10 -19.68 -2.88
N THR A 63 -2.62 -20.42 -1.88
CA THR A 63 -1.33 -21.10 -1.99
C THR A 63 -1.54 -22.47 -2.66
N PRO A 64 -0.66 -22.87 -3.59
CA PRO A 64 -0.79 -24.14 -4.30
C PRO A 64 -0.50 -25.36 -3.41
N ASP A 65 0.05 -25.17 -2.21
CA ASP A 65 0.64 -26.24 -1.41
C ASP A 65 -0.24 -26.64 -0.21
N GLY A 66 -1.41 -27.24 -0.45
CA GLY A 66 -2.15 -28.04 0.55
C GLY A 66 -2.60 -27.33 1.85
N GLU A 67 -2.18 -26.09 2.09
CA GLU A 67 -2.57 -25.26 3.21
C GLU A 67 -3.89 -24.59 2.84
N SER A 68 -4.96 -24.96 3.54
CA SER A 68 -6.28 -24.34 3.37
C SER A 68 -6.36 -22.91 3.90
N THR A 69 -5.22 -22.29 4.23
CA THR A 69 -5.19 -21.01 4.94
C THR A 69 -5.19 -19.88 3.92
N GLN A 70 -6.32 -19.19 3.84
CA GLN A 70 -6.51 -17.96 3.07
C GLN A 70 -5.42 -16.93 3.42
N ARG A 71 -4.72 -16.44 2.38
CA ARG A 71 -3.70 -15.40 2.52
C ARG A 71 -4.15 -14.15 1.79
N TYR A 72 -3.66 -13.00 2.23
CA TYR A 72 -4.03 -11.70 1.71
C TYR A 72 -2.79 -10.95 1.24
N ALA A 73 -2.88 -10.26 0.11
CA ALA A 73 -1.81 -9.45 -0.46
C ALA A 73 -2.35 -8.14 -1.02
N HIS A 74 -1.47 -7.20 -1.37
CA HIS A 74 -1.89 -6.00 -2.12
C HIS A 74 -2.50 -6.38 -3.46
N SER A 75 -3.60 -5.72 -3.79
CA SER A 75 -4.23 -5.86 -5.11
C SER A 75 -3.35 -5.26 -6.21
N THR A 76 -3.57 -5.71 -7.44
CA THR A 76 -2.98 -5.08 -8.63
C THR A 76 -3.43 -3.62 -8.80
N ALA A 77 -4.66 -3.28 -8.41
CA ALA A 77 -5.17 -1.92 -8.46
C ALA A 77 -4.38 -0.97 -7.54
N LEU A 78 -4.05 -1.41 -6.32
CA LEU A 78 -3.22 -0.64 -5.40
C LEU A 78 -1.79 -0.45 -5.94
N LEU A 79 -1.22 -1.49 -6.55
CA LEU A 79 0.10 -1.38 -7.18
C LEU A 79 0.10 -0.45 -8.38
N GLN A 80 -0.98 -0.44 -9.17
CA GLN A 80 -1.12 0.47 -10.30
C GLN A 80 -1.18 1.92 -9.84
N MET A 81 -1.92 2.23 -8.78
CA MET A 81 -1.92 3.57 -8.17
C MET A 81 -0.51 4.00 -7.75
N ALA A 82 0.24 3.10 -7.10
CA ALA A 82 1.62 3.38 -6.71
C ALA A 82 2.53 3.62 -7.93
N TYR A 83 2.38 2.81 -8.98
CA TYR A 83 3.13 2.96 -10.22
C TYR A 83 2.84 4.27 -10.94
N ASP A 84 1.58 4.71 -10.96
CA ASP A 84 1.18 5.96 -11.60
C ASP A 84 1.81 7.18 -10.89
N CYS A 85 1.88 7.18 -9.55
CA CYS A 85 2.62 8.19 -8.80
C CYS A 85 4.11 8.20 -9.17
N MET A 86 4.75 7.03 -9.26
CA MET A 86 6.17 6.93 -9.65
C MET A 86 6.41 7.45 -11.08
N LYS A 87 5.47 7.20 -11.99
CA LYS A 87 5.51 7.68 -13.37
C LYS A 87 5.41 9.20 -13.43
N GLU A 88 4.55 9.81 -12.64
CA GLU A 88 4.45 11.27 -12.54
C GLU A 88 5.78 11.89 -12.05
N ASP A 89 6.35 11.34 -10.98
CA ASP A 89 7.65 11.78 -10.46
C ASP A 89 8.76 11.70 -11.51
N ALA A 90 8.79 10.63 -12.31
CA ALA A 90 9.75 10.46 -13.40
C ALA A 90 9.61 11.57 -14.47
N LEU A 91 8.38 11.94 -14.84
CA LEU A 91 8.12 13.03 -15.78
C LEU A 91 8.59 14.39 -15.23
N ILE A 92 8.38 14.65 -13.94
CA ILE A 92 8.85 15.88 -13.29
C ILE A 92 10.39 15.95 -13.31
N ARG A 93 11.07 14.84 -12.98
CA ARG A 93 12.54 14.76 -13.04
C ARG A 93 13.06 15.02 -14.45
N GLN A 94 12.46 14.39 -15.46
CA GLN A 94 12.84 14.61 -16.86
C GLN A 94 12.70 16.08 -17.29
N ARG A 95 11.60 16.75 -16.88
CA ARG A 95 11.40 18.18 -17.14
C ARG A 95 12.45 19.05 -16.46
N LEU A 96 12.84 18.71 -15.23
CA LEU A 96 13.87 19.44 -14.49
C LEU A 96 15.25 19.29 -15.17
N GLU A 97 15.64 18.07 -15.51
CA GLU A 97 16.89 17.79 -16.22
C GLU A 97 16.98 18.52 -17.57
N HIS A 98 15.86 18.58 -18.30
CA HIS A 98 15.79 19.33 -19.56
C HIS A 98 16.07 20.83 -19.34
N LYS A 99 15.44 21.44 -18.33
CA LYS A 99 15.68 22.86 -17.97
C LYS A 99 17.13 23.10 -17.58
N GLN A 100 17.72 22.23 -16.76
CA GLN A 100 19.14 22.33 -16.36
C GLN A 100 20.08 22.28 -17.57
N LYS A 101 19.85 21.36 -18.52
CA LYS A 101 20.64 21.27 -19.76
C LYS A 101 20.57 22.54 -20.59
N LEU A 102 19.42 23.21 -20.67
CA LEU A 102 19.29 24.48 -21.38
C LEU A 102 20.08 25.61 -20.70
N LEU A 103 20.04 25.70 -19.38
CA LEU A 103 20.82 26.69 -18.62
C LEU A 103 22.33 26.51 -18.79
N MET A 104 22.81 25.26 -18.73
CA MET A 104 24.24 24.95 -18.95
C MET A 104 24.70 25.24 -20.38
N LYS A 105 23.82 25.08 -21.37
CA LYS A 105 24.12 25.48 -22.77
C LYS A 105 24.13 27.01 -22.95
N GLY A 106 23.31 27.73 -22.20
CA GLY A 106 23.22 29.20 -22.27
C GLY A 106 24.35 29.94 -21.55
N THR A 107 25.07 29.29 -20.64
CA THR A 107 26.18 29.85 -19.84
C THR A 107 27.57 29.64 -20.46
N GLY A 108 27.66 28.93 -21.59
CA GLY A 108 28.90 28.67 -22.33
C GLY A 108 29.20 29.67 -23.47
N LYS A 109 28.66 30.90 -23.40
CA LYS A 109 28.96 31.99 -24.34
C LYS A 109 29.54 33.19 -23.60
#